data_AF-A0A1F8PVN9-F1
#
_entry.id   AF-A0A1F8PVN9-F1
#
_cell.length_a   1.000
_cell.length_b   1.000
_cell.length_c   1.000
_cell.angle_alpha   90.00
_cell.angle_beta   90.00
_cell.angle_gamma   90.00
#
_symmetry.space_group_name_H-M   'P 1'
#
loop_
_entity.id
_entity.type
_entity.pdbx_description
1 polymer ?
#
loop_
_entity_poly.entity_id
_entity_poly.type
_entity_poly.pdbx_seq_one_letter_code
_entity_poly.pdbx_strand_id
1 'polypeptide(L)'
;MSRLILASERIIRARALIQQARDLPVPAGFGKYDLSYIAQVKALLQQARDLVKFIPNTPSASPEIKNEVIKIFQEAEQANRDILH
;
A
#
# COMPACT_ATOMS: atom_id res chain seq x y z
N MET A 1 4.49 23.74 10.99
CA MET A 1 4.41 22.64 11.97
C MET A 1 3.90 21.40 11.25
N SER A 2 4.75 20.38 11.13
CA SER A 2 4.41 19.11 10.48
C SER A 2 3.40 18.37 11.33
N ARG A 3 2.17 18.16 10.83
CA ARG A 3 1.16 17.34 11.50
C ARG A 3 1.77 15.97 11.78
N LEU A 4 1.94 15.60 13.04
CA LEU A 4 2.31 14.25 13.44
C LEU A 4 1.18 13.33 12.99
N ILE A 5 1.38 12.63 11.87
CA ILE A 5 0.41 11.67 11.37
C ILE A 5 0.39 10.50 12.36
N LEU A 6 -0.76 10.23 12.98
CA LEU A 6 -0.92 9.10 13.90
C LEU A 6 -0.76 7.78 13.15
N ALA A 7 -0.38 6.71 13.87
CA ALA A 7 -0.26 5.37 13.30
C ALA A 7 -1.55 4.90 12.61
N SER A 8 -2.71 5.23 13.16
CA SER A 8 -4.03 4.97 12.59
C SER A 8 -4.23 5.67 11.23
N GLU A 9 -3.82 6.92 11.12
CA GLU A 9 -3.93 7.67 9.86
C GLU A 9 -2.97 7.14 8.80
N ARG A 10 -1.78 6.66 9.19
CA ARG A 10 -0.85 5.96 8.28
C ARG A 10 -1.46 4.67 7.73
N ILE A 11 -2.16 3.91 8.56
CA ILE A 11 -2.89 2.68 8.16
C ILE A 11 -3.99 3.01 7.15
N ILE A 12 -4.81 4.03 7.41
CA ILE A 12 -5.89 4.45 6.51
C ILE A 12 -5.33 4.85 5.14
N ARG A 13 -4.25 5.64 5.13
CA ARG A 13 -3.60 6.06 3.88
C ARG A 13 -2.99 4.89 3.11
N ALA A 14 -2.39 3.92 3.81
CA ALA A 14 -1.84 2.73 3.16
C ALA A 14 -2.93 1.90 2.46
N ARG A 15 -4.09 1.71 3.11
CA ARG A 15 -5.24 1.06 2.48
C ARG A 15 -5.76 1.83 1.28
N ALA A 16 -5.84 3.16 1.38
CA ALA A 16 -6.26 4.01 0.26
C ALA A 16 -5.33 3.87 -0.96
N LEU A 17 -4.01 3.76 -0.75
CA LEU A 17 -3.04 3.53 -1.83
C LEU A 17 -3.18 2.15 -2.48
N ILE A 18 -3.46 1.10 -1.69
CA ILE A 18 -3.73 -0.25 -2.21
C ILE A 18 -5.01 -0.22 -3.06
N GLN A 19 -6.06 0.46 -2.58
CA GLN A 19 -7.30 0.60 -3.33
C GLN A 19 -7.08 1.39 -4.62
N GLN A 20 -6.29 2.48 -4.57
CA GLN A 20 -5.91 3.24 -5.76
C GLN A 20 -5.17 2.38 -6.79
N ALA A 21 -4.32 1.44 -6.35
CA ALA A 21 -3.66 0.51 -7.25
C ALA A 21 -4.67 -0.43 -7.95
N ARG A 22 -5.73 -0.86 -7.25
CA ARG A 22 -6.81 -1.68 -7.81
C ARG A 22 -7.72 -0.93 -8.78
N ASP A 23 -8.00 0.33 -8.47
CA ASP A 23 -8.85 1.20 -9.28
C ASP A 23 -8.09 1.82 -10.48
N LEU A 24 -6.78 1.59 -10.58
CA LEU A 24 -5.96 2.15 -11.63
C LEU A 24 -6.39 1.60 -13.00
N PRO A 25 -6.86 2.45 -13.93
CA PRO A 25 -7.38 1.97 -15.19
C PRO A 25 -6.28 1.35 -16.03
N VAL A 26 -6.57 0.19 -16.62
CA VAL A 26 -5.65 -0.49 -17.52
C VAL A 26 -5.54 0.34 -18.81
N PRO A 27 -4.33 0.75 -19.24
CA PRO A 27 -4.16 1.58 -20.42
C PRO A 27 -4.59 0.85 -21.68
N ALA A 28 -5.23 1.56 -22.62
CA ALA A 28 -5.77 0.99 -23.86
C ALA A 28 -4.70 0.46 -24.84
N GLY A 29 -3.41 0.75 -24.61
CA GLY A 29 -2.28 0.28 -25.41
C GLY A 29 -1.89 -1.17 -25.09
N PHE A 30 -0.71 -1.37 -24.52
CA PHE A 30 -0.22 -2.70 -24.10
C PHE A 30 -1.01 -3.33 -22.93
N GLY A 31 -2.09 -2.70 -22.48
CA GLY A 31 -2.95 -3.22 -21.45
C GLY A 31 -2.21 -3.43 -20.13
N LYS A 32 -2.41 -4.61 -19.53
CA LYS A 32 -1.74 -5.04 -18.30
C LYS A 32 -0.22 -5.27 -18.47
N TYR A 33 0.27 -5.31 -19.71
CA TYR A 33 1.69 -5.49 -20.02
C TYR A 33 2.44 -4.18 -20.23
N ASP A 34 1.76 -3.03 -20.12
CA ASP A 34 2.42 -1.74 -20.18
C ASP A 34 3.37 -1.59 -18.99
N LEU A 35 4.66 -1.43 -19.27
CA LEU A 35 5.70 -1.28 -18.24
C LEU A 35 5.42 -0.08 -17.32
N SER A 36 4.78 0.97 -17.85
CA SER A 36 4.41 2.17 -17.10
C SER A 36 3.27 1.87 -16.14
N TYR A 37 2.28 1.07 -16.56
CA TYR A 37 1.18 0.60 -15.70
C TYR A 37 1.70 -0.29 -14.58
N ILE A 38 2.53 -1.27 -14.93
CA ILE A 38 3.19 -2.17 -13.97
C ILE A 38 4.01 -1.37 -12.96
N ALA A 39 4.78 -0.39 -13.42
CA ALA A 39 5.58 0.48 -12.55
C ALA A 39 4.71 1.33 -11.62
N GLN A 40 3.59 1.89 -12.09
CA GLN A 40 2.66 2.67 -11.27
C GLN A 40 2.00 1.82 -10.19
N VAL A 41 1.48 0.65 -10.55
CA VAL A 41 0.88 -0.30 -9.59
C VAL A 41 1.90 -0.68 -8.52
N LYS A 42 3.12 -1.07 -8.92
CA LYS A 42 4.19 -1.41 -7.97
C LYS A 42 4.59 -0.22 -7.10
N ALA A 43 4.66 0.98 -7.65
CA ALA A 43 4.99 2.19 -6.89
C ALA A 43 3.93 2.50 -5.82
N LEU A 44 2.65 2.39 -6.14
CA LEU A 44 1.55 2.61 -5.19
C LEU A 44 1.59 1.58 -4.05
N LEU A 45 1.78 0.30 -4.38
CA LEU A 45 1.89 -0.78 -3.39
C LEU A 45 3.13 -0.63 -2.51
N GLN A 46 4.26 -0.20 -3.08
CA GLN A 46 5.48 0.10 -2.33
C GLN A 46 5.28 1.28 -1.39
N GLN A 47 4.61 2.35 -1.85
CA GLN A 47 4.31 3.51 -1.03
C GLN A 47 3.39 3.16 0.15
N ALA A 48 2.40 2.29 -0.06
CA ALA A 48 1.54 1.78 1.00
C ALA A 48 2.35 1.04 2.09
N ARG A 49 3.30 0.20 1.68
CA ARG A 49 4.20 -0.53 2.60
C ARG A 49 5.13 0.40 3.35
N ASP A 50 5.70 1.39 2.67
CA ASP A 50 6.62 2.35 3.27
C ASP A 50 5.95 3.23 4.34
N LEU A 51 4.65 3.49 4.19
CA LEU A 51 3.88 4.18 5.21
C LEU A 51 3.75 3.37 6.50
N VAL A 52 3.66 2.04 6.43
CA VAL A 52 3.36 1.20 7.60
C VAL A 52 4.58 0.46 8.17
N LYS A 53 5.65 0.30 7.40
CA LYS A 53 6.84 -0.49 7.80
C LYS A 53 7.53 -0.02 9.09
N PHE A 54 7.41 1.27 9.41
CA PHE A 54 8.04 1.85 10.61
C PHE A 54 7.13 1.86 11.84
N ILE A 55 5.83 1.56 11.68
CA ILE A 55 4.88 1.58 12.79
C ILE A 55 5.28 0.57 13.89
N PRO A 56 5.65 -0.69 13.58
CA PRO A 56 6.05 -1.66 14.60
C PRO A 56 7.27 -1.27 15.44
N ASN A 57 8.13 -0.39 14.91
CA ASN A 57 9.35 0.08 15.56
C ASN A 57 9.10 1.26 16.51
N THR A 58 7.87 1.78 16.57
CA THR A 58 7.51 2.82 17.54
C THR A 58 7.18 2.22 18.92
N PRO A 59 7.60 2.87 20.02
CA PRO A 59 7.34 2.39 21.37
C PRO A 59 5.85 2.39 21.76
N SER A 60 5.00 3.10 21.01
CA SER A 60 3.54 3.14 21.21
C SER A 60 2.78 2.08 20.39
N ALA A 61 3.46 1.22 19.64
CA ALA A 61 2.82 0.21 18.80
C ALA A 61 2.21 -0.93 19.63
N SER A 62 0.90 -0.91 19.80
CA SER A 62 0.16 -2.03 20.39
C SER A 62 0.23 -3.29 19.51
N PRO A 63 0.00 -4.49 20.07
CA PRO A 63 -0.07 -5.73 19.30
C PRO A 63 -1.11 -5.68 18.17
N GLU A 64 -2.22 -5.00 18.40
CA GLU A 64 -3.31 -4.81 17.43
C GLU A 64 -2.82 -4.05 16.19
N ILE A 65 -2.08 -2.96 16.39
CA ILE A 65 -1.52 -2.15 15.30
C ILE A 65 -0.49 -2.96 14.51
N LYS A 66 0.33 -3.77 15.17
CA LYS A 66 1.28 -4.66 14.48
C LYS A 66 0.56 -5.68 13.60
N ASN A 67 -0.55 -6.24 14.07
CA ASN A 67 -1.39 -7.14 13.27
C ASN A 67 -2.02 -6.43 12.06
N GLU A 68 -2.50 -5.20 12.22
CA GLU A 68 -3.03 -4.41 11.10
C GLU A 68 -1.95 -4.12 10.04
N VAL A 69 -0.72 -3.82 10.47
CA VAL A 69 0.42 -3.63 9.55
C VAL A 69 0.68 -4.90 8.74
N ILE A 70 0.65 -6.08 9.38
CA ILE A 70 0.82 -7.38 8.70
C ILE A 70 -0.28 -7.60 7.66
N LYS A 71 -1.55 -7.30 7.99
CA LYS A 71 -2.67 -7.39 7.04
C LYS A 71 -2.45 -6.50 5.83
N ILE A 72 -1.97 -5.28 6.02
CA ILE A 72 -1.68 -4.34 4.91
C ILE A 72 -0.59 -4.89 3.98
N PHE A 73 0.45 -5.52 4.54
CA PHE A 73 1.47 -6.19 3.73
C PHE A 73 0.87 -7.33 2.90
N GLN A 74 0.00 -8.16 3.50
CA GLN A 74 -0.70 -9.25 2.82
C GLN A 74 -1.65 -8.72 1.74
N GLU A 75 -2.44 -7.69 2.04
CA GLU A 75 -3.35 -7.03 1.09
C GLU A 75 -2.59 -6.45 -0.10
N ALA A 76 -1.43 -5.81 0.14
CA ALA A 76 -0.59 -5.27 -0.92
C ALA A 76 0.02 -6.38 -1.80
N GLU A 77 0.46 -7.49 -1.21
CA GLU A 77 0.93 -8.65 -1.97
C GLU A 77 -0.20 -9.29 -2.80
N GLN A 78 -1.38 -9.42 -2.21
CA GLN A 78 -2.55 -9.96 -2.91
C GLN A 78 -2.95 -9.05 -4.08
N ALA A 79 -3.01 -7.74 -3.87
CA ALA A 79 -3.28 -6.78 -4.94
C ALA A 79 -2.22 -6.84 -6.05
N ASN A 80 -0.93 -6.99 -5.70
CA ASN A 80 0.12 -7.17 -6.70
C ASN A 80 -0.11 -8.41 -7.56
N ARG A 81 -0.52 -9.53 -6.95
CA ARG A 81 -0.85 -10.77 -7.67
C ARG A 81 -2.09 -10.59 -8.53
N ASP A 82 -3.18 -10.09 -7.98
CA ASP A 82 -4.47 -9.94 -8.69
C ASP A 82 -4.37 -9.00 -9.92
N ILE A 83 -3.51 -7.98 -9.83
CA ILE A 83 -3.38 -6.96 -10.89
C ILE A 83 -2.34 -7.37 -11.95
N LEU A 84 -1.20 -7.96 -11.54
CA LEU A 84 -0.03 -8.13 -12.40
C LEU A 84 0.35 -9.59 -12.72
N HIS A 85 -0.24 -10.59 -12.06
CA HIS A 85 0.02 -12.01 -12.28
C HIS A 85 -1.24 -12.76 -12.70
#